data_AF-A0A437SXP8-F1
#
_entry.id   AF-A0A437SXP8-F1
#
_cell.length_a   1.000
_cell.length_b   1.000
_cell.length_c   1.000
_cell.angle_alpha   90.00
_cell.angle_beta   90.00
_cell.angle_gamma   90.00
#
_symmetry.space_group_name_H-M   'P 1'
#
loop_
_entity.id
_entity.type
_entity.pdbx_description
1 polymer ?
#
loop_
_entity_poly.entity_id
_entity_poly.type
_entity_poly.pdbx_seq_one_letter_code
_entity_poly.pdbx_strand_id
1 'polypeptide(L)'
;MTEQNNSKELASALEAEKHESPQMLAEALREVMLYLHDENNNPVSLSMELYNLGIRDEKVKDKLLLKTIEVYNHTENPENLTLADFTKEFKKIHPFLNFDPITAYILNWIGRWQAPKIYPLAQDLMSELEN
;
A
#
# COMPACT_ATOMS: atom_id res chain seq x y z
N MET A 1 -46.72 21.91 5.92
CA MET A 1 -45.87 20.97 6.68
C MET A 1 -45.21 19.90 5.79
N THR A 2 -45.66 19.69 4.55
CA THR A 2 -45.16 18.62 3.66
C THR A 2 -43.83 18.95 2.98
N GLU A 3 -43.54 20.22 2.68
CA GLU A 3 -42.31 20.62 1.98
C GLU A 3 -41.04 20.50 2.84
N GLN A 4 -41.13 20.74 4.15
CA GLN A 4 -39.99 20.62 5.06
C GLN A 4 -39.54 19.17 5.30
N ASN A 5 -40.45 18.20 5.20
CA ASN A 5 -40.10 16.77 5.32
C ASN A 5 -39.37 16.28 4.07
N ASN A 6 -39.87 16.62 2.88
CA ASN A 6 -39.21 16.23 1.63
C ASN A 6 -37.80 16.81 1.51
N SER A 7 -37.57 18.04 2.00
CA SER A 7 -36.25 18.66 1.96
C SER A 7 -35.22 18.01 2.89
N LYS A 8 -35.67 17.43 4.02
CA LYS A 8 -34.79 16.67 4.95
C LYS A 8 -34.45 15.28 4.42
N GLU A 9 -35.42 14.58 3.85
CA GLU A 9 -35.18 13.27 3.23
C GLU A 9 -34.23 13.37 2.03
N LEU A 10 -34.40 14.40 1.19
CA LEU A 10 -33.50 14.65 0.06
C LEU A 10 -32.07 14.98 0.51
N ALA A 11 -31.91 15.75 1.60
CA ALA A 11 -30.60 16.06 2.16
C ALA A 11 -29.91 14.82 2.74
N SER A 12 -30.65 13.96 3.46
CA SER A 12 -30.10 12.69 3.96
C SER A 12 -29.77 11.70 2.84
N ALA A 13 -30.57 11.66 1.76
CA ALA A 13 -30.26 10.84 0.59
C ALA A 13 -29.01 11.35 -0.15
N LEU A 14 -28.85 12.67 -0.31
CA LEU A 14 -27.64 13.27 -0.89
C LEU A 14 -26.39 13.05 -0.03
N GLU A 15 -26.52 13.02 1.29
CA GLU A 15 -25.39 12.70 2.17
C GLU A 15 -25.04 11.20 2.11
N ALA A 16 -26.02 10.31 2.01
CA ALA A 16 -25.79 8.88 1.82
C ALA A 16 -25.10 8.58 0.48
N GLU A 17 -25.53 9.20 -0.63
CA GLU A 17 -24.89 9.04 -1.96
C GLU A 17 -23.43 9.50 -1.99
N LYS A 18 -23.10 10.57 -1.24
CA LYS A 18 -21.71 11.06 -1.12
C LYS A 18 -20.79 10.06 -0.41
N HIS A 19 -21.33 9.22 0.46
CA HIS A 19 -20.58 8.18 1.16
C HIS A 19 -20.47 6.88 0.36
N GLU A 20 -21.49 6.52 -0.42
CA GLU A 20 -21.49 5.31 -1.25
C GLU A 20 -20.58 5.41 -2.49
N SER A 21 -20.50 6.59 -3.12
CA SER A 21 -19.70 6.79 -4.35
C SER A 21 -18.19 6.44 -4.20
N PRO A 22 -17.48 6.88 -3.15
CA PRO A 22 -16.08 6.51 -2.94
C PRO A 22 -15.89 5.02 -2.63
N GLN A 23 -16.87 4.38 -1.99
CA GLN A 23 -16.81 2.97 -1.60
C GLN A 23 -17.00 2.07 -2.82
N MET A 24 -17.99 2.36 -3.66
CA MET A 24 -18.19 1.65 -4.93
C MET A 24 -16.98 1.76 -5.86
N LEU A 25 -16.34 2.94 -5.92
CA LEU A 25 -15.12 3.13 -6.71
C LEU A 25 -13.95 2.30 -6.14
N ALA A 26 -13.77 2.28 -4.82
CA ALA A 26 -12.74 1.48 -4.17
C ALA A 26 -12.97 -0.03 -4.37
N GLU A 27 -14.21 -0.49 -4.32
CA GLU A 27 -14.58 -1.88 -4.58
C GLU A 27 -14.31 -2.27 -6.04
N ALA A 28 -14.70 -1.43 -7.00
CA ALA A 28 -14.41 -1.67 -8.41
C ALA A 28 -12.89 -1.71 -8.71
N LEU A 29 -12.11 -0.80 -8.11
CA LEU A 29 -10.66 -0.82 -8.20
C LEU A 29 -10.08 -2.10 -7.59
N ARG A 30 -10.61 -2.54 -6.45
CA ARG A 30 -10.22 -3.80 -5.81
C ARG A 30 -10.47 -5.00 -6.72
N GLU A 31 -11.63 -5.07 -7.38
CA GLU A 31 -11.96 -6.15 -8.32
C GLU A 31 -11.00 -6.18 -9.52
N VAL A 32 -10.66 -5.02 -10.09
CA VAL A 32 -9.68 -4.93 -11.18
C VAL A 32 -8.29 -5.41 -10.72
N MET A 33 -7.86 -5.06 -9.51
CA MET A 33 -6.56 -5.51 -8.98
C MET A 33 -6.54 -7.00 -8.65
N LEU A 34 -7.63 -7.53 -8.09
CA LEU A 34 -7.78 -8.98 -7.89
C LEU A 34 -7.73 -9.72 -9.24
N TYR A 35 -8.36 -9.16 -10.28
CA TYR A 35 -8.27 -9.69 -11.64
C TYR A 35 -6.84 -9.63 -12.21
N LEU A 36 -6.07 -8.60 -11.87
CA LEU A 36 -4.67 -8.45 -12.30
C LEU A 36 -3.67 -9.28 -11.46
N HIS A 37 -4.15 -10.13 -10.55
CA HIS A 37 -3.34 -10.93 -9.63
C HIS A 37 -2.39 -10.07 -8.78
N ASP A 38 -2.95 -9.12 -8.03
CA ASP A 38 -2.20 -8.28 -7.10
C ASP A 38 -1.82 -9.06 -5.81
N GLU A 39 -0.62 -9.62 -5.81
CA GLU A 39 -0.06 -10.40 -4.71
C GLU A 39 1.42 -10.08 -4.50
N ASN A 40 2.03 -10.58 -3.43
CA ASN A 40 3.45 -10.31 -3.13
C ASN A 40 4.36 -10.58 -4.32
N ASN A 41 4.15 -11.66 -5.06
CA ASN A 41 4.97 -12.06 -6.20
C ASN A 41 4.72 -11.23 -7.47
N ASN A 42 3.56 -10.57 -7.54
CA ASN A 42 3.17 -9.72 -8.66
C ASN A 42 2.41 -8.47 -8.19
N PRO A 43 3.07 -7.54 -7.48
CA PRO A 43 2.38 -6.43 -6.86
C PRO A 43 2.05 -5.37 -7.93
N VAL A 44 0.77 -5.03 -8.01
CA VAL A 44 0.22 -4.09 -9.00
C VAL A 44 0.01 -2.71 -8.38
N SER A 45 -0.45 -2.61 -7.12
CA SER A 45 -0.80 -1.32 -6.52
C SER A 45 -0.44 -1.17 -5.04
N LEU A 46 0.66 -0.47 -4.79
CA LEU A 46 1.05 -0.07 -3.44
C LEU A 46 0.02 0.85 -2.75
N SER A 47 -0.62 1.77 -3.48
CA SER A 47 -1.62 2.66 -2.87
C SER A 47 -2.84 1.89 -2.34
N MET A 48 -3.25 0.83 -3.04
CA MET A 48 -4.35 -0.01 -2.56
C MET A 48 -3.94 -0.86 -1.37
N GLU A 49 -2.75 -1.45 -1.39
CA GLU A 49 -2.25 -2.23 -0.27
C GLU A 49 -2.19 -1.38 1.01
N LEU A 50 -1.66 -0.16 0.91
CA LEU A 50 -1.68 0.80 2.01
C LEU A 50 -3.12 1.11 2.45
N TYR A 51 -4.05 1.28 1.52
CA TYR A 51 -5.46 1.50 1.82
C TYR A 51 -6.10 0.28 2.53
N ASN A 52 -5.79 -0.95 2.13
CA ASN A 52 -6.29 -2.16 2.79
C ASN A 52 -5.78 -2.28 4.23
N LEU A 53 -4.56 -1.81 4.47
CA LEU A 53 -3.98 -1.70 5.81
C LEU A 53 -4.57 -0.55 6.65
N GLY A 54 -5.55 0.19 6.15
CA GLY A 54 -6.12 1.35 6.84
C GLY A 54 -5.28 2.63 6.76
N ILE A 55 -4.20 2.63 5.96
CA ILE A 55 -3.32 3.77 5.77
C ILE A 55 -3.93 4.68 4.70
N ARG A 56 -4.34 5.88 5.11
CA ARG A 56 -4.99 6.88 4.24
C ARG A 56 -4.10 8.07 3.90
N ASP A 57 -2.98 8.25 4.59
CA ASP A 57 -2.00 9.31 4.31
C ASP A 57 -1.28 9.01 2.99
N GLU A 58 -1.60 9.78 1.96
CA GLU A 58 -1.03 9.68 0.61
C GLU A 58 0.51 9.83 0.60
N LYS A 59 1.08 10.52 1.60
CA LYS A 59 2.53 10.73 1.71
C LYS A 59 3.27 9.49 2.21
N VAL A 60 2.58 8.47 2.71
CA VAL A 60 3.24 7.25 3.21
C VAL A 60 3.96 6.52 2.09
N LYS A 61 3.39 6.50 0.87
CA LYS A 61 4.03 5.89 -0.30
C LYS A 61 5.39 6.54 -0.61
N ASP A 62 5.46 7.87 -0.61
CA ASP A 62 6.69 8.60 -0.91
C ASP A 62 7.74 8.41 0.22
N LYS A 63 7.29 8.40 1.48
CA LYS A 63 8.16 8.10 2.63
C LYS A 63 8.75 6.69 2.54
N LEU A 64 7.94 5.70 2.13
CA LEU A 64 8.38 4.33 1.91
C LEU A 64 9.44 4.24 0.81
N LEU A 65 9.22 4.92 -0.33
CA LEU A 65 10.22 5.00 -1.41
C LEU A 65 11.54 5.59 -0.92
N LEU A 66 11.50 6.76 -0.29
CA LEU A 66 12.69 7.42 0.23
C LEU A 66 13.42 6.56 1.26
N LYS A 67 12.68 5.95 2.19
CA LYS A 67 13.27 5.10 3.22
C LYS A 67 13.88 3.83 2.64
N THR A 68 13.26 3.24 1.63
CA THR A 68 13.81 2.07 0.93
C THR A 68 15.16 2.39 0.30
N ILE A 69 15.24 3.53 -0.41
CA ILE A 69 16.49 4.00 -1.02
C ILE A 69 17.54 4.31 0.04
N GLU A 70 17.14 4.92 1.16
CA GLU A 70 18.01 5.25 2.28
C GLU A 70 18.62 4.00 2.92
N VAL A 71 17.81 2.98 3.23
CA VAL A 71 18.29 1.70 3.80
C VAL A 71 19.23 1.00 2.81
N TYR A 72 18.82 0.92 1.54
CA TYR A 72 19.62 0.28 0.49
C TYR A 72 20.99 0.93 0.30
N ASN A 73 21.07 2.27 0.35
CA ASN A 73 22.32 2.99 0.14
C ASN A 73 23.18 3.15 1.41
N HIS A 74 22.65 2.88 2.60
CA HIS A 74 23.39 3.04 3.86
C HIS A 74 24.32 1.88 4.20
N THR A 75 24.20 0.77 3.48
CA THR A 75 25.07 -0.40 3.65
C THR A 75 26.12 -0.44 2.55
N GLU A 76 27.35 -0.80 2.92
CA GLU A 76 28.43 -1.07 1.97
C GLU A 76 28.17 -2.34 1.16
N ASN A 77 27.38 -3.27 1.71
CA ASN A 77 26.98 -4.49 1.03
C ASN A 77 25.45 -4.68 1.11
N PRO A 78 24.70 -4.27 0.06
CA PRO A 78 23.25 -4.43 -0.01
C PRO A 78 22.75 -5.88 0.04
N GLU A 79 23.60 -6.87 -0.29
CA GLU A 79 23.25 -8.29 -0.28
C GLU A 79 23.04 -8.84 1.15
N ASN A 80 23.51 -8.13 2.17
CA ASN A 80 23.33 -8.51 3.57
C ASN A 80 22.06 -7.94 4.20
N LEU A 81 21.30 -7.12 3.47
CA LEU A 81 20.06 -6.54 4.00
C LEU A 81 19.00 -7.64 4.13
N THR A 82 18.23 -7.58 5.20
CA THR A 82 17.13 -8.50 5.48
C THR A 82 15.79 -7.77 5.47
N LEU A 83 14.67 -8.50 5.41
CA LEU A 83 13.34 -7.90 5.59
C LEU A 83 13.22 -7.14 6.92
N ALA A 84 13.85 -7.64 7.98
CA ALA A 84 13.81 -7.01 9.30
C ALA A 84 14.40 -5.59 9.30
N ASP A 85 15.44 -5.34 8.50
CA ASP A 85 16.05 -4.01 8.36
C ASP A 85 15.06 -2.99 7.79
N PHE A 86 14.30 -3.40 6.78
CA PHE A 86 13.25 -2.57 6.18
C PHE A 86 12.01 -2.47 7.06
N THR A 87 11.52 -3.58 7.62
CA THR A 87 10.33 -3.64 8.49
C THR A 87 10.51 -2.71 9.69
N LYS A 88 11.69 -2.71 10.31
CA LYS A 88 12.03 -1.81 11.42
C LYS A 88 11.90 -0.33 11.04
N GLU A 89 12.34 0.05 9.86
CA GLU A 89 12.27 1.43 9.39
C GLU A 89 10.86 1.81 8.90
N PHE A 90 10.16 0.90 8.23
CA PHE A 90 8.79 1.14 7.78
C PHE A 90 7.81 1.31 8.94
N LYS A 91 8.00 0.58 10.04
CA LYS A 91 7.23 0.77 11.28
C LYS A 91 7.30 2.19 11.83
N LYS A 92 8.43 2.89 11.64
CA LYS A 92 8.59 4.29 12.06
C LYS A 92 7.77 5.26 11.19
N ILE A 93 7.47 4.87 9.95
CA ILE A 93 6.60 5.62 9.05
C ILE A 93 5.14 5.44 9.45
N HIS A 94 4.72 4.19 9.69
CA HIS A 94 3.36 3.88 10.14
C HIS A 94 3.32 2.57 10.95
N PRO A 95 2.59 2.49 12.08
CA PRO A 95 2.60 1.32 12.97
C PRO A 95 2.09 0.02 12.33
N PHE A 96 1.22 0.10 11.32
CA PHE A 96 0.72 -1.06 10.57
C PHE A 96 1.75 -1.67 9.61
N LEU A 97 2.87 -0.98 9.36
CA LEU A 97 3.96 -1.46 8.51
C LEU A 97 5.00 -2.21 9.36
N ASN A 98 4.57 -3.25 10.05
CA ASN A 98 5.37 -3.97 11.05
C ASN A 98 5.33 -5.49 10.85
N PHE A 99 5.23 -5.94 9.59
CA PHE A 99 5.13 -7.35 9.25
C PHE A 99 5.80 -7.64 7.91
N ASP A 100 6.59 -8.71 7.85
CA ASP A 100 7.53 -8.96 6.76
C ASP A 100 6.87 -9.19 5.39
N PRO A 101 5.72 -9.89 5.26
CA PRO A 101 4.99 -9.98 4.00
C PRO A 101 4.58 -8.62 3.40
N ILE A 102 4.18 -7.67 4.24
CA ILE A 102 3.85 -6.29 3.79
C ILE A 102 5.13 -5.60 3.32
N THR A 103 6.21 -5.73 4.09
CA THR A 103 7.52 -5.17 3.71
C THR A 103 7.99 -5.73 2.37
N ALA A 104 7.91 -7.05 2.16
CA ALA A 104 8.28 -7.70 0.91
C ALA A 104 7.42 -7.20 -0.27
N TYR A 105 6.10 -7.07 -0.08
CA TYR A 105 5.21 -6.48 -1.08
C TYR A 105 5.67 -5.07 -1.48
N ILE A 106 5.93 -4.21 -0.49
CA ILE A 106 6.36 -2.82 -0.70
C ILE A 106 7.69 -2.77 -1.46
N LEU A 107 8.67 -3.57 -1.03
CA LEU A 107 9.99 -3.63 -1.66
C LEU A 107 9.90 -4.12 -3.09
N ASN A 108 9.08 -5.14 -3.36
CA ASN A 108 8.90 -5.67 -4.70
C ASN A 108 8.20 -4.65 -5.62
N TRP A 109 7.16 -3.97 -5.13
CA TRP A 109 6.48 -2.92 -5.90
C TRP A 109 7.43 -1.74 -6.19
N ILE A 110 8.16 -1.25 -5.18
CA ILE A 110 9.14 -0.16 -5.34
C ILE A 110 10.24 -0.59 -6.31
N GLY A 111 10.81 -1.78 -6.12
CA GLY A 111 11.84 -2.35 -6.98
C GLY A 111 11.37 -2.43 -8.42
N ARG A 112 10.14 -2.90 -8.67
CA ARG A 112 9.61 -3.07 -10.03
C ARG A 112 9.34 -1.74 -10.73
N TRP A 113 8.79 -0.75 -10.02
CA TRP A 113 8.19 0.43 -10.68
C TRP A 113 8.89 1.76 -10.42
N GLN A 114 9.64 1.91 -9.32
CA GLN A 114 10.20 3.21 -8.89
C GLN A 114 11.72 3.20 -8.71
N ALA A 115 12.30 2.09 -8.28
CA ALA A 115 13.72 1.94 -8.03
C ALA A 115 14.25 0.57 -8.53
N PRO A 116 14.41 0.38 -9.86
CA PRO A 116 14.81 -0.90 -10.48
C PRO A 116 16.02 -1.60 -9.86
N LYS A 117 16.98 -0.84 -9.34
CA LYS A 117 18.18 -1.38 -8.67
C LYS A 117 17.87 -2.19 -7.40
N ILE A 118 16.71 -1.98 -6.79
CA ILE A 118 16.26 -2.65 -5.56
C ILE A 118 15.56 -3.97 -5.89
N TYR A 119 15.10 -4.13 -7.14
CA TYR A 119 14.31 -5.29 -7.55
C TYR A 119 15.00 -6.65 -7.30
N PRO A 120 16.30 -6.84 -7.60
CA PRO A 120 16.97 -8.12 -7.32
C PRO A 120 16.93 -8.48 -5.83
N LEU A 121 17.32 -7.54 -4.96
CA LEU A 121 17.24 -7.72 -3.51
C LEU A 121 15.81 -8.02 -3.06
N ALA A 122 14.81 -7.31 -3.59
CA ALA A 122 13.42 -7.53 -3.23
C ALA A 122 12.93 -8.95 -3.61
N GLN A 123 13.40 -9.51 -4.73
CA GLN A 123 13.07 -10.87 -5.16
C GLN A 123 13.77 -11.94 -4.28
N ASP A 124 15.03 -11.71 -3.91
CA ASP A 124 15.77 -12.60 -3.02
C ASP A 124 15.08 -12.68 -1.65
N LEU A 125 14.78 -11.53 -1.05
CA LEU A 125 14.07 -11.42 0.23
C LEU A 125 12.66 -12.01 0.20
N MET A 126 11.98 -11.94 -0.95
CA MET A 126 10.66 -12.53 -1.11
C MET A 126 10.72 -14.06 -1.11
N SER A 127 11.75 -14.62 -1.77
CA SER A 127 11.98 -16.06 -1.82
C SER A 127 12.29 -16.63 -0.44
N GLU A 128 12.88 -15.85 0.47
CA GLU A 128 13.10 -16.24 1.87
C GLU A 128 11.79 -16.43 2.67
N LEU A 129 10.69 -15.75 2.30
CA LEU A 129 9.40 -15.92 2.98
C LEU A 129 8.66 -17.20 2.57
N GLU A 130 9.03 -17.79 1.43
CA GLU A 130 8.37 -18.96 0.85
C GLU A 130 9.03 -20.29 1.28
N ASN A 131 10.22 -20.23 1.89
CA ASN A 131 11.02 -21.38 2.34
C ASN A 131 10.97 -21.57 3.86
#